data_AF-A0A4S4LEP8-F1
#
_entry.id   AF-A0A4S4LEP8-F1
#
_cell.length_a   1.000
_cell.length_b   1.000
_cell.length_c   1.000
_cell.angle_alpha   90.00
_cell.angle_beta   90.00
_cell.angle_gamma   90.00
#
_symmetry.space_group_name_H-M   'P 1'
#
loop_
_entity.id
_entity.type
_entity.pdbx_description
1 polymer ?
#
loop_
_entity_poly.entity_id
_entity_poly.type
_entity_poly.pdbx_seq_one_letter_code
_entity_poly.pdbx_strand_id
1 'polypeptide(L)'
;MGFTGLVRWPNAPTTGLDLVKQNIFRNHAGIERGKWFLSVKSFRTASGSAHGFQMDRSMCALTISNHAFVFLEDPAAPQVADMAALAHNEQNPSGTPADTPGKYVLHSHQSEPPHFRTTLITASPPGALEQLITQLGARWTSTRQPSANARNQAMATGNQLVIDGSIFSIGTDWLVRVGNVILAGGAVKGMLLEAEYLPLPKIHSPAQNGTSDLLSNLLISILPNISNATPVAVTVDDSQWEEVQWNCNETEYQDDGLKKADTTDEDREDDDIYAYEDEEDPSVKQKGDWTGVDRDRRSAFLIIGALKSEGIL
;
A
#
# COMPACT_ATOMS: atom_id res chain seq x y z
N MET A 1 9.76 0.21 -12.36
CA MET A 1 9.40 0.31 -10.92
C MET A 1 9.62 1.74 -10.45
N GLY A 2 8.56 2.41 -10.00
CA GLY A 2 8.64 3.77 -9.48
C GLY A 2 9.09 3.83 -8.03
N PHE A 3 9.84 4.86 -7.68
CA PHE A 3 10.46 4.98 -6.38
C PHE A 3 9.73 6.06 -5.54
N THR A 4 9.14 5.65 -4.41
CA THR A 4 8.39 6.52 -3.49
C THR A 4 9.03 6.47 -2.10
N GLY A 5 9.01 7.60 -1.40
CA GLY A 5 9.57 7.76 -0.07
C GLY A 5 8.60 8.54 0.80
N LEU A 6 8.42 8.05 2.01
CA LEU A 6 7.48 8.60 2.97
C LEU A 6 8.23 9.15 4.18
N VAL A 7 7.87 10.34 4.63
CA VAL A 7 8.33 10.93 5.89
C VAL A 7 7.14 11.27 6.75
N ARG A 8 7.23 10.83 8.01
CA ARG A 8 6.31 11.16 9.07
C ARG A 8 6.91 12.25 9.93
N TRP A 9 6.17 13.34 10.18
CA TRP A 9 6.57 14.41 11.09
C TRP A 9 5.56 14.54 12.25
N PRO A 10 5.73 13.78 13.36
CA PRO A 10 4.73 13.65 14.42
C PRO A 10 4.44 14.94 15.18
N ASN A 11 5.46 15.76 15.39
CA ASN A 11 5.38 17.00 16.15
C ASN A 11 5.34 18.25 15.26
N ALA A 12 4.88 18.10 14.02
CA ALA A 12 4.70 19.25 13.14
C ALA A 12 3.71 20.26 13.75
N PRO A 13 4.02 21.58 13.70
CA PRO A 13 3.08 22.60 14.15
C PRO A 13 1.84 22.63 13.25
N THR A 14 0.75 23.22 13.72
CA THR A 14 -0.48 23.38 12.91
C THR A 14 -0.25 24.23 11.65
N THR A 15 0.77 25.08 11.65
CA THR A 15 1.23 25.86 10.48
C THR A 15 2.26 25.11 9.63
N GLY A 16 2.55 23.85 9.94
CA GLY A 16 3.61 23.07 9.28
C GLY A 16 3.38 22.92 7.78
N LEU A 17 2.13 22.73 7.36
CA LEU A 17 1.76 22.65 5.95
C LEU A 17 2.10 23.93 5.19
N ASP A 18 1.81 25.10 5.77
CA ASP A 18 2.13 26.39 5.16
C ASP A 18 3.65 26.61 5.06
N LEU A 19 4.40 26.20 6.08
CA LEU A 19 5.86 26.29 6.08
C LEU A 19 6.47 25.42 4.98
N VAL A 20 6.03 24.17 4.86
CA VAL A 20 6.49 23.26 3.80
C VAL A 20 6.09 23.80 2.42
N LYS A 21 4.86 24.27 2.26
CA LYS A 21 4.36 24.88 1.02
C LYS A 21 5.21 26.08 0.59
N GLN A 22 5.51 26.99 1.52
CA GLN A 22 6.39 28.13 1.25
C GLN A 22 7.81 27.70 0.88
N ASN A 23 8.35 26.67 1.54
CA ASN A 23 9.68 26.13 1.24
C ASN A 23 9.73 25.53 -0.18
N ILE A 24 8.73 24.72 -0.55
CA ILE A 24 8.60 24.14 -1.89
C ILE A 24 8.53 25.24 -2.96
N PHE A 25 7.73 26.28 -2.75
CA PHE A 25 7.62 27.38 -3.71
C PHE A 25 8.91 28.21 -3.84
N ARG A 26 9.54 28.56 -2.72
CA ARG A 26 10.67 29.49 -2.73
C ARG A 26 11.99 28.83 -3.10
N ASN A 27 12.24 27.63 -2.59
CA ASN A 27 13.55 27.00 -2.67
C ASN A 27 13.61 25.88 -3.71
N HIS A 28 12.46 25.28 -4.04
CA HIS A 28 12.40 24.15 -4.97
C HIS A 28 11.66 24.46 -6.27
N ALA A 29 11.21 25.71 -6.46
CA ALA A 29 10.41 26.13 -7.63
C ALA A 29 9.20 25.20 -7.89
N GLY A 30 8.60 24.65 -6.84
CA GLY A 30 7.48 23.72 -6.97
C GLY A 30 6.21 24.44 -7.44
N ILE A 31 5.28 23.66 -8.02
CA ILE A 31 3.99 24.14 -8.49
C ILE A 31 2.91 23.29 -7.84
N GLU A 32 1.91 23.91 -7.22
CA GLU A 32 0.78 23.20 -6.62
C GLU A 32 -0.13 22.66 -7.73
N ARG A 33 -0.40 21.35 -7.69
CA ARG A 33 -1.19 20.63 -8.70
C ARG A 33 -2.60 20.31 -8.24
N GLY A 34 -2.83 20.23 -6.94
CA GLY A 34 -4.15 19.91 -6.41
C GLY A 34 -4.14 19.58 -4.93
N LYS A 35 -5.28 19.08 -4.45
CA LYS A 35 -5.45 18.65 -3.07
C LYS A 35 -5.03 17.19 -2.91
N TRP A 36 -4.41 16.89 -1.78
CA TRP A 36 -4.16 15.52 -1.34
C TRP A 36 -5.10 15.20 -0.19
N PHE A 37 -6.05 14.30 -0.42
CA PHE A 37 -7.04 13.94 0.57
C PHE A 37 -7.13 12.41 0.69
N LEU A 38 -6.95 11.90 1.90
CA LEU A 38 -7.05 10.48 2.21
C LEU A 38 -7.94 10.28 3.43
N SER A 39 -8.72 9.20 3.45
CA SER A 39 -9.48 8.81 4.64
C SER A 39 -9.11 7.42 5.10
N VAL A 40 -8.93 7.25 6.41
CA VAL A 40 -8.55 5.98 7.01
C VAL A 40 -9.61 5.53 8.02
N LYS A 41 -9.94 4.24 7.98
CA LYS A 41 -10.87 3.56 8.89
C LYS A 41 -10.26 2.27 9.39
N SER A 42 -10.20 2.07 10.70
CA SER A 42 -9.84 0.78 11.29
C SER A 42 -11.08 0.02 11.77
N PHE A 43 -10.98 -1.30 11.67
CA PHE A 43 -11.95 -2.29 12.12
C PHE A 43 -11.22 -3.37 12.90
N ARG A 44 -11.91 -3.96 13.87
CA ARG A 44 -11.45 -5.14 14.60
C ARG A 44 -12.57 -6.14 14.72
N THR A 45 -12.25 -7.43 14.77
CA THR A 45 -13.26 -8.44 15.10
C THR A 45 -13.68 -8.26 16.55
N ALA A 46 -14.99 -8.27 16.83
CA ALA A 46 -15.48 -8.34 18.20
C ALA A 46 -15.18 -9.73 18.75
N SER A 47 -14.16 -9.86 19.60
CA SER A 47 -13.85 -11.08 20.35
C SER A 47 -15.06 -11.41 21.22
N GLY A 48 -15.86 -12.38 20.78
CA GLY A 48 -16.92 -12.93 21.61
C GLY A 48 -16.29 -13.66 22.79
N SER A 49 -16.82 -13.45 24.00
CA SER A 49 -16.43 -14.14 25.24
C SER A 49 -16.61 -15.67 25.21
N ALA A 50 -16.88 -16.29 24.05
CA ALA A 50 -17.18 -17.70 23.91
C ALA A 50 -15.92 -18.47 23.46
N HIS A 51 -15.32 -19.14 24.45
CA HIS A 51 -14.35 -20.24 24.34
C HIS A 51 -13.01 -19.90 23.66
N GLY A 52 -12.05 -19.60 24.55
CA GLY A 52 -10.59 -19.61 24.42
C GLY A 52 -9.98 -19.76 23.02
N PHE A 53 -9.16 -18.77 22.66
CA PHE A 53 -8.17 -18.77 21.57
C PHE A 53 -8.55 -18.15 20.21
N GLN A 54 -9.63 -17.38 20.09
CA GLN A 54 -9.73 -16.48 18.93
C GLN A 54 -8.84 -15.26 19.13
N MET A 55 -7.73 -15.21 18.37
CA MET A 55 -6.88 -14.03 18.29
C MET A 55 -7.62 -12.90 17.57
N ASP A 56 -7.45 -11.67 18.05
CA ASP A 56 -8.10 -10.50 17.46
C ASP A 56 -7.55 -10.22 16.06
N ARG A 57 -8.44 -10.10 15.07
CA ARG A 57 -8.09 -9.66 13.72
C ARG A 57 -8.25 -8.15 13.62
N SER A 58 -7.36 -7.52 12.87
CA SER A 58 -7.42 -6.09 12.59
C SER A 58 -7.51 -5.85 11.09
N MET A 59 -8.26 -4.83 10.70
CA MET A 59 -8.43 -4.43 9.31
C MET A 59 -8.39 -2.91 9.24
N CYS A 60 -7.68 -2.36 8.26
CA CYS A 60 -7.60 -0.94 8.02
C CYS A 60 -7.91 -0.65 6.55
N ALA A 61 -8.84 0.26 6.29
CA ALA A 61 -9.16 0.71 4.94
C ALA A 61 -8.66 2.15 4.76
N LEU A 62 -7.82 2.37 3.75
CA LEU A 62 -7.36 3.68 3.33
C LEU A 62 -7.94 4.02 1.96
N THR A 63 -8.69 5.11 1.87
CA THR A 63 -9.28 5.58 0.62
C THR A 63 -8.41 6.68 0.01
N ILE A 64 -8.00 6.47 -1.24
CA ILE A 64 -7.30 7.45 -2.09
C ILE A 64 -8.14 7.62 -3.35
N SER A 65 -8.52 8.86 -3.67
CA SER A 65 -9.30 9.16 -4.88
C SER A 65 -10.56 8.28 -4.97
N ASN A 66 -10.62 7.36 -5.94
CA ASN A 66 -11.75 6.45 -6.18
C ASN A 66 -11.49 4.99 -5.76
N HIS A 67 -10.41 4.73 -5.02
CA HIS A 67 -10.04 3.38 -4.59
C HIS A 67 -9.91 3.31 -3.07
N ALA A 68 -10.29 2.16 -2.49
CA ALA A 68 -10.05 1.84 -1.10
C ALA A 68 -9.08 0.67 -1.00
N PHE A 69 -7.99 0.85 -0.28
CA PHE A 69 -6.98 -0.17 -0.04
C PHE A 69 -7.15 -0.72 1.37
N VAL A 70 -7.44 -2.01 1.46
CA VAL A 70 -7.82 -2.70 2.68
C VAL A 70 -6.66 -3.58 3.13
N PHE A 71 -5.99 -3.16 4.19
CA PHE A 71 -4.97 -3.94 4.86
C PHE A 71 -5.60 -4.80 5.95
N LEU A 72 -5.52 -6.12 5.81
CA LEU A 72 -6.00 -7.12 6.77
C LEU A 72 -4.80 -7.76 7.48
N GLU A 73 -4.89 -7.83 8.81
CA GLU A 73 -3.99 -8.62 9.63
C GLU A 73 -4.77 -9.70 10.39
N ASP A 74 -4.51 -10.96 10.05
CA ASP A 74 -5.09 -12.13 10.69
C ASP A 74 -3.98 -13.00 11.31
N PRO A 75 -3.73 -12.91 12.62
CA PRO A 75 -2.67 -13.67 13.28
C PRO A 75 -2.91 -15.19 13.28
N ALA A 76 -4.11 -15.66 12.94
CA ALA A 76 -4.41 -17.07 12.79
C ALA A 76 -4.13 -17.63 11.39
N ALA A 77 -3.84 -16.76 10.40
CA ALA A 77 -3.51 -17.18 9.05
C ALA A 77 -2.00 -17.47 8.91
N PRO A 78 -1.59 -18.38 8.01
CA PRO A 78 -0.18 -18.70 7.79
C PRO A 78 0.58 -17.50 7.21
N GLN A 79 1.90 -17.48 7.41
CA GLN A 79 2.78 -16.56 6.67
C GLN A 79 3.21 -17.17 5.33
N VAL A 80 3.58 -16.33 4.37
CA VAL A 80 4.07 -16.79 3.06
C VAL A 80 5.36 -17.59 3.24
N ALA A 81 6.23 -17.15 4.16
CA ALA A 81 7.45 -17.86 4.52
C ALA A 81 7.18 -19.28 5.06
N ASP A 82 6.11 -19.47 5.83
CA ASP A 82 5.75 -20.79 6.39
C ASP A 82 5.33 -21.74 5.26
N MET A 83 4.52 -21.26 4.31
CA MET A 83 4.09 -22.04 3.15
C MET A 83 5.28 -22.38 2.24
N ALA A 84 6.19 -21.44 2.01
CA ALA A 84 7.41 -21.68 1.22
C ALA A 84 8.31 -22.74 1.87
N ALA A 85 8.46 -22.72 3.20
CA ALA A 85 9.23 -23.72 3.94
C ALA A 85 8.58 -25.12 3.88
N LEU A 86 7.25 -25.20 3.96
CA LEU A 86 6.51 -26.45 3.79
C LEU A 86 6.68 -27.03 2.39
N ALA A 87 6.55 -26.20 1.35
CA ALA A 87 6.74 -26.61 -0.04
C ALA A 87 8.17 -27.11 -0.32
N HIS A 88 9.18 -26.46 0.24
CA HIS A 88 10.57 -26.88 0.08
C HIS A 88 10.86 -28.23 0.79
N ASN A 89 10.22 -28.49 1.94
CA ASN A 89 10.35 -29.78 2.63
C ASN A 89 9.66 -30.93 1.89
N GLU A 90 8.58 -30.68 1.16
CA GLU A 90 7.93 -31.70 0.32
C GLU A 90 8.74 -32.06 -0.93
N GLN A 91 9.55 -31.13 -1.46
CA GLN A 91 10.39 -31.36 -2.65
C GLN A 91 11.69 -32.10 -2.36
N ASN A 92 12.16 -32.13 -1.11
CA ASN A 92 13.33 -32.90 -0.68
C ASN A 92 12.94 -34.04 0.28
N PRO A 93 12.36 -35.15 -0.20
CA PRO A 93 12.26 -36.37 0.59
C PRO A 93 13.67 -36.95 0.73
N SER A 94 14.40 -36.53 1.77
CA SER A 94 15.67 -37.14 2.13
C SER A 94 15.47 -38.65 2.31
N GLY A 95 16.14 -39.42 1.45
CA GLY A 95 15.87 -40.82 1.17
C GLY A 95 15.80 -41.73 2.39
N THR A 96 14.69 -42.48 2.46
CA THR A 96 14.71 -43.85 2.96
C THR A 96 14.50 -44.77 1.76
N PRO A 97 15.38 -45.76 1.50
CA PRO A 97 15.22 -46.68 0.39
C PRO A 97 13.92 -47.48 0.54
N ALA A 98 13.25 -47.61 -0.61
CA ALA A 98 12.04 -48.37 -0.82
C ALA A 98 12.12 -49.81 -0.29
N ASP A 99 11.12 -50.22 0.50
CA ASP A 99 10.66 -51.61 0.55
C ASP A 99 9.28 -51.74 1.21
N THR A 100 8.29 -50.99 0.69
CA THR A 100 6.88 -51.33 0.95
C THR A 100 6.02 -51.00 -0.27
N PRO A 101 5.70 -51.98 -1.13
CA PRO A 101 4.78 -51.79 -2.25
C PRO A 101 3.35 -51.78 -1.70
N GLY A 102 2.62 -50.67 -1.85
CA GLY A 102 1.17 -50.68 -1.65
C GLY A 102 0.50 -49.43 -1.06
N LYS A 103 1.23 -48.36 -0.71
CA LYS A 103 0.57 -47.09 -0.34
C LYS A 103 0.68 -46.10 -1.48
N TYR A 104 -0.36 -46.04 -2.29
CA TYR A 104 -0.66 -44.87 -3.09
C TYR A 104 -0.68 -43.66 -2.15
N VAL A 105 0.38 -42.85 -2.20
CA VAL A 105 0.40 -41.54 -1.56
C VAL A 105 -0.59 -40.72 -2.37
N LEU A 106 -1.81 -40.62 -1.85
CA LEU A 106 -2.78 -39.65 -2.31
C LEU A 106 -2.07 -38.29 -2.17
N HIS A 107 -1.69 -37.67 -3.27
CA HIS A 107 -1.26 -36.28 -3.28
C HIS A 107 -2.44 -35.48 -2.74
N SER A 108 -2.47 -35.25 -1.43
CA SER A 108 -3.35 -34.24 -0.85
C SER A 108 -2.92 -32.95 -1.51
N HIS A 109 -3.73 -32.46 -2.46
CA HIS A 109 -3.73 -31.07 -2.84
C HIS A 109 -3.74 -30.28 -1.54
N GLN A 110 -2.58 -29.77 -1.12
CA GLN A 110 -2.53 -28.77 -0.07
C GLN A 110 -3.28 -27.58 -0.68
N SER A 111 -4.56 -27.46 -0.33
CA SER A 111 -5.36 -26.33 -0.75
C SER A 111 -4.69 -25.10 -0.18
N GLU A 112 -4.23 -24.22 -1.06
CA GLU A 112 -3.66 -22.94 -0.70
C GLU A 112 -4.57 -22.22 0.31
N PRO A 113 -4.01 -21.62 1.37
CA PRO A 113 -4.82 -20.92 2.35
C PRO A 113 -5.63 -19.79 1.68
N PRO A 114 -6.85 -19.52 2.17
CA PRO A 114 -7.72 -18.50 1.56
C PRO A 114 -7.14 -17.09 1.64
N HIS A 115 -6.25 -16.83 2.60
CA HIS A 115 -5.49 -15.59 2.76
C HIS A 115 -4.27 -15.83 3.66
N PHE A 116 -3.35 -14.87 3.64
CA PHE A 116 -2.16 -14.87 4.48
C PHE A 116 -2.32 -13.91 5.66
N ARG A 117 -1.42 -14.06 6.65
CA ARG A 117 -1.40 -13.22 7.85
C ARG A 117 -1.55 -11.74 7.56
N THR A 118 -0.84 -11.23 6.55
CA THR A 118 -0.97 -9.85 6.07
C THR A 118 -1.44 -9.87 4.63
N THR A 119 -2.61 -9.29 4.38
CA THR A 119 -3.20 -9.26 3.04
C THR A 119 -3.62 -7.83 2.71
N LEU A 120 -3.28 -7.31 1.52
CA LEU A 120 -3.71 -6.00 1.05
C LEU A 120 -4.61 -6.14 -0.17
N ILE A 121 -5.87 -5.74 -0.02
CA ILE A 121 -6.91 -5.89 -1.04
C ILE A 121 -7.30 -4.52 -1.57
N THR A 122 -7.49 -4.39 -2.88
CA THR A 122 -8.09 -3.19 -3.49
C THR A 122 -9.60 -3.39 -3.60
N ALA A 123 -10.36 -2.46 -3.04
CA ALA A 123 -11.82 -2.40 -3.12
C ALA A 123 -12.26 -1.14 -3.87
N SER A 124 -13.20 -1.29 -4.79
CA SER A 124 -13.82 -0.20 -5.55
C SER A 124 -15.32 -0.49 -5.72
N PRO A 125 -16.21 0.51 -5.59
CA PRO A 125 -15.97 1.92 -5.26
C PRO A 125 -15.67 2.15 -3.75
N PRO A 126 -15.25 3.36 -3.34
CA PRO A 126 -15.10 3.70 -1.93
C PRO A 126 -16.41 3.46 -1.15
N GLY A 127 -16.33 2.80 0.01
CA GLY A 127 -17.51 2.43 0.80
C GLY A 127 -18.06 1.02 0.53
N ALA A 128 -17.58 0.33 -0.52
CA ALA A 128 -18.03 -1.02 -0.86
C ALA A 128 -17.73 -2.05 0.25
N LEU A 129 -16.59 -1.89 0.94
CA LEU A 129 -16.21 -2.75 2.05
C LEU A 129 -17.24 -2.68 3.19
N GLU A 130 -17.68 -1.48 3.57
CA GLU A 130 -18.62 -1.27 4.65
C GLU A 130 -20.01 -1.82 4.31
N GLN A 131 -20.42 -1.66 3.04
CA GLN A 131 -21.64 -2.28 2.54
C GLN A 131 -21.55 -3.81 2.63
N LEU A 132 -20.42 -4.39 2.20
CA LEU A 132 -20.18 -5.82 2.27
C LEU A 132 -20.18 -6.34 3.71
N ILE A 133 -19.48 -5.68 4.62
CA ILE A 133 -19.45 -6.03 6.05
C ILE A 133 -20.87 -6.02 6.64
N THR A 134 -21.65 -5.00 6.29
CA THR A 134 -23.04 -4.86 6.75
C THR A 134 -23.93 -5.97 6.18
N GLN A 135 -23.80 -6.27 4.88
CA GLN A 135 -24.58 -7.31 4.21
C GLN A 135 -24.26 -8.72 4.72
N LEU A 136 -22.99 -9.02 4.98
CA LEU A 136 -22.55 -10.30 5.50
C LEU A 136 -22.88 -10.50 6.99
N GLY A 137 -23.37 -9.45 7.68
CA GLY A 137 -23.56 -9.48 9.13
C GLY A 137 -22.24 -9.80 9.87
N ALA A 138 -21.11 -9.44 9.26
CA ALA A 138 -19.80 -9.81 9.78
C ALA A 138 -19.53 -9.05 11.09
N ARG A 139 -18.91 -9.72 12.06
CA ARG A 139 -18.64 -9.16 13.41
C ARG A 139 -17.45 -8.20 13.44
N TRP A 140 -17.33 -7.34 12.45
CA TRP A 140 -16.34 -6.26 12.43
C TRP A 140 -16.90 -5.04 13.13
N THR A 141 -16.17 -4.56 14.13
CA THR A 141 -16.49 -3.33 14.84
C THR A 141 -15.48 -2.27 14.43
N SER A 142 -15.95 -1.11 13.98
CA SER A 142 -15.05 0.03 13.73
C SER A 142 -14.35 0.44 15.01
N THR A 143 -13.02 0.52 14.97
CA THR A 143 -12.19 0.92 16.10
C THR A 143 -12.30 2.43 16.26
N ARG A 144 -13.13 2.89 17.20
CA ARG A 144 -13.15 4.30 17.59
C ARG A 144 -11.92 4.59 18.44
N GLN A 145 -11.19 5.65 18.14
CA GLN A 145 -10.28 6.21 19.13
C GLN A 145 -11.12 6.70 20.33
N PRO A 146 -10.74 6.38 21.57
CA PRO A 146 -11.44 6.86 22.76
C PRO A 146 -11.20 8.37 22.90
N SER A 147 -12.06 9.18 22.27
CA SER A 147 -12.13 10.60 22.55
C SER A 147 -12.90 10.81 23.86
N ALA A 148 -12.29 11.51 24.81
CA ALA A 148 -12.81 11.71 26.17
C ALA A 148 -14.15 12.48 26.25
N ASN A 149 -14.66 13.02 25.13
CA ASN A 149 -15.78 13.98 25.14
C ASN A 149 -17.05 13.58 24.38
N ALA A 150 -17.18 12.37 23.82
CA ALA A 150 -18.33 12.03 22.97
C ALA A 150 -19.30 11.03 23.64
N ARG A 151 -20.23 11.52 24.46
CA ARG A 151 -21.20 10.67 25.18
C ARG A 151 -22.48 10.29 24.39
N ASN A 152 -22.77 10.90 23.23
CA ASN A 152 -24.11 10.79 22.61
C ASN A 152 -24.19 10.58 21.07
N GLN A 153 -23.12 10.27 20.34
CA GLN A 153 -23.24 9.95 18.91
C GLN A 153 -23.20 8.44 18.64
N ALA A 154 -24.38 7.84 18.76
CA ALA A 154 -24.69 6.52 18.26
C ALA A 154 -24.75 6.52 16.72
N MET A 155 -24.13 5.50 16.10
CA MET A 155 -24.37 5.00 14.74
C MET A 155 -23.77 5.68 13.49
N ALA A 156 -22.98 6.75 13.58
CA ALA A 156 -22.23 7.22 12.39
C ALA A 156 -20.90 6.45 12.21
N THR A 157 -20.73 5.77 11.07
CA THR A 157 -19.52 5.09 10.58
C THR A 157 -18.48 6.09 10.05
N GLY A 158 -18.06 7.02 10.90
CA GLY A 158 -17.11 8.09 10.54
C GLY A 158 -15.67 7.60 10.32
N ASN A 159 -14.90 8.37 9.55
CA ASN A 159 -13.46 8.16 9.38
C ASN A 159 -12.74 8.26 10.74
N GLN A 160 -11.78 7.37 11.01
CA GLN A 160 -10.96 7.46 12.22
C GLN A 160 -9.91 8.56 12.10
N LEU A 161 -9.38 8.73 10.89
CA LEU A 161 -8.35 9.69 10.56
C LEU A 161 -8.51 10.15 9.12
N VAL A 162 -8.17 11.40 8.87
CA VAL A 162 -8.13 12.03 7.54
C VAL A 162 -6.76 12.64 7.36
N ILE A 163 -6.20 12.51 6.16
CA ILE A 163 -5.02 13.26 5.74
C ILE A 163 -5.50 14.32 4.77
N ASP A 164 -5.29 15.59 5.11
CA ASP A 164 -5.70 16.74 4.29
C ASP A 164 -4.50 17.62 3.97
N GLY A 165 -4.29 17.91 2.69
CA GLY A 165 -3.04 18.44 2.19
C GLY A 165 -3.06 18.88 0.73
N SER A 166 -1.86 19.07 0.20
CA SER A 166 -1.61 19.53 -1.16
C SER A 166 -0.62 18.63 -1.90
N ILE A 167 -0.78 18.58 -3.22
CA ILE A 167 0.13 17.93 -4.16
C ILE A 167 0.92 19.01 -4.89
N PHE A 168 2.23 18.82 -4.99
CA PHE A 168 3.16 19.71 -5.68
C PHE A 168 3.95 18.93 -6.73
N SER A 169 4.27 19.58 -7.84
CA SER A 169 5.29 19.08 -8.78
C SER A 169 6.55 19.93 -8.65
N ILE A 170 7.73 19.31 -8.56
CA ILE A 170 9.02 20.01 -8.57
C ILE A 170 9.76 19.62 -9.86
N GLY A 171 10.04 20.60 -10.72
CA GLY A 171 10.57 20.33 -12.06
C GLY A 171 9.62 19.46 -12.90
N THR A 172 10.20 18.56 -13.70
CA THR A 172 9.47 17.56 -14.52
C THR A 172 9.35 16.21 -13.82
N ASP A 173 10.15 16.00 -12.78
CA ASP A 173 10.49 14.66 -12.34
C ASP A 173 10.01 14.32 -10.93
N TRP A 174 9.43 15.28 -10.21
CA TRP A 174 9.07 15.07 -8.82
C TRP A 174 7.61 15.39 -8.57
N LEU A 175 6.95 14.48 -7.87
CA LEU A 175 5.64 14.68 -7.30
C LEU A 175 5.75 14.57 -5.77
N VAL A 176 5.37 15.62 -5.07
CA VAL A 176 5.44 15.71 -3.62
C VAL A 176 4.05 15.93 -3.05
N ARG A 177 3.62 15.05 -2.14
CA ARG A 177 2.34 15.16 -1.43
C ARG A 177 2.62 15.48 0.03
N VAL A 178 1.96 16.50 0.56
CA VAL A 178 2.16 16.95 1.95
C VAL A 178 0.82 17.18 2.59
N GLY A 179 0.57 16.59 3.75
CA GLY A 179 -0.72 16.66 4.41
C GLY A 179 -0.66 16.59 5.93
N ASN A 180 -1.63 17.21 6.58
CA ASN A 180 -1.84 17.12 8.02
C ASN A 180 -2.58 15.83 8.34
N VAL A 181 -2.14 15.14 9.39
CA VAL A 181 -2.82 13.95 9.92
C VAL A 181 -3.86 14.41 10.94
N ILE A 182 -5.15 14.28 10.63
CA ILE A 182 -6.26 14.80 11.43
C ILE A 182 -7.09 13.64 11.97
N LEU A 183 -7.21 13.54 13.29
CA LEU A 183 -8.06 12.53 13.93
C LEU A 183 -9.54 12.88 13.80
N ALA A 184 -10.44 11.90 14.00
CA ALA A 184 -11.89 12.09 14.00
C ALA A 184 -12.40 13.23 14.92
N GLY A 185 -11.64 13.58 15.96
CA GLY A 185 -11.93 14.70 16.86
C GLY A 185 -11.44 16.07 16.39
N GLY A 186 -10.89 16.19 15.17
CA GLY A 186 -10.29 17.41 14.62
C GLY A 186 -8.88 17.71 15.13
N ALA A 187 -8.35 16.89 16.04
CA ALA A 187 -6.99 17.05 16.56
C ALA A 187 -5.95 16.70 15.48
N VAL A 188 -5.03 17.63 15.22
CA VAL A 188 -3.91 17.42 14.31
C VAL A 188 -2.81 16.64 15.03
N LYS A 189 -2.43 15.49 14.47
CA LYS A 189 -1.34 14.60 14.93
C LYS A 189 -0.12 14.73 14.02
N GLY A 190 0.31 15.95 13.75
CA GLY A 190 1.45 16.24 12.89
C GLY A 190 1.16 16.04 11.40
N MET A 191 2.19 15.71 10.63
CA MET A 191 2.14 15.69 9.17
C MET A 191 2.71 14.41 8.54
N LEU A 192 2.31 14.20 7.29
CA LEU A 192 2.86 13.20 6.38
C LEU A 192 3.38 13.88 5.11
N LEU A 193 4.52 13.42 4.62
CA LEU A 193 5.12 13.86 3.37
C LEU A 193 5.45 12.62 2.54
N GLU A 194 5.05 12.62 1.28
CA GLU A 194 5.39 11.59 0.32
C GLU A 194 6.09 12.26 -0.87
N ALA A 195 7.22 11.71 -1.31
CA ALA A 195 7.89 12.13 -2.54
C ALA A 195 8.01 10.96 -3.49
N GLU A 196 7.66 11.21 -4.75
CA GLU A 196 7.65 10.24 -5.85
C GLU A 196 8.45 10.82 -7.01
N TYR A 197 9.34 10.01 -7.57
CA TYR A 197 10.13 10.35 -8.77
C TYR A 197 9.43 9.86 -10.05
N LEU A 198 9.43 10.69 -11.10
CA LEU A 198 8.85 10.51 -12.45
C LEU A 198 9.95 10.89 -13.48
N PRO A 199 10.04 10.33 -14.71
CA PRO A 199 9.43 9.10 -15.22
C PRO A 199 10.12 7.85 -14.64
N LEU A 200 9.56 6.66 -14.89
CA LEU A 200 9.92 5.42 -14.17
C LEU A 200 10.87 4.47 -14.94
N PRO A 201 12.17 4.77 -15.18
CA PRO A 201 13.14 3.70 -15.31
C PRO A 201 13.36 3.04 -13.95
N LYS A 202 13.71 1.74 -13.96
CA LYS A 202 13.96 0.89 -12.79
C LYS A 202 15.07 1.46 -11.90
N ILE A 203 14.75 2.44 -11.04
CA ILE A 203 15.64 2.82 -9.94
C ILE A 203 15.53 1.69 -8.92
N HIS A 204 16.50 0.78 -8.97
CA HIS A 204 16.69 -0.20 -7.92
C HIS A 204 17.13 0.56 -6.67
N SER A 205 16.46 0.31 -5.55
CA SER A 205 16.87 0.75 -4.22
C SER A 205 18.37 0.45 -4.05
N PRO A 206 19.28 1.46 -4.00
CA PRO A 206 20.71 1.18 -3.98
C PRO A 206 21.17 0.59 -2.63
N ALA A 207 20.34 0.67 -1.59
CA ALA A 207 20.63 0.21 -0.24
C ALA A 207 19.74 -0.98 0.15
N GLN A 208 20.33 -1.94 0.89
CA GLN A 208 19.66 -3.15 1.43
C GLN A 208 18.45 -2.88 2.34
N ASN A 209 18.19 -1.62 2.69
CA ASN A 209 17.13 -1.17 3.59
C ASN A 209 15.94 -0.51 2.85
N GLY A 210 15.95 -0.52 1.50
CA GLY A 210 14.89 0.09 0.68
C GLY A 210 14.90 1.62 0.65
N THR A 211 15.86 2.30 1.29
CA THR A 211 15.98 3.77 1.25
C THR A 211 16.81 4.21 0.03
N SER A 212 16.39 5.25 -0.69
CA SER A 212 17.28 5.96 -1.63
C SER A 212 17.77 7.24 -0.97
N ASP A 213 19.09 7.45 -1.02
CA ASP A 213 19.71 8.70 -0.56
C ASP A 213 19.13 9.92 -1.29
N LEU A 214 18.74 9.78 -2.56
CA LEU A 214 18.14 10.85 -3.33
C LEU A 214 16.80 11.31 -2.73
N LEU A 215 15.91 10.36 -2.42
CA LEU A 215 14.63 10.68 -1.77
C LEU A 215 14.82 11.24 -0.38
N SER A 216 15.69 10.62 0.40
CA SER A 216 15.99 11.07 1.76
C SER A 216 16.49 12.51 1.75
N ASN A 217 17.43 12.84 0.85
CA ASN A 217 17.95 14.19 0.69
C ASN A 217 16.87 15.17 0.23
N LEU A 218 16.03 14.79 -0.73
CA LEU A 218 14.92 15.64 -1.16
C LEU A 218 13.92 15.89 -0.02
N LEU A 219 13.47 14.85 0.67
CA LEU A 219 12.50 14.96 1.76
C LEU A 219 13.06 15.80 2.92
N ILE A 220 14.33 15.62 3.27
CA ILE A 220 15.01 16.47 4.26
C ILE A 220 15.07 17.93 3.79
N SER A 221 15.35 18.18 2.50
CA SER A 221 15.42 19.54 1.95
C SER A 221 14.07 20.26 1.87
N ILE A 222 12.96 19.50 1.78
CA ILE A 222 11.59 20.02 1.75
C ILE A 222 11.11 20.38 3.16
N LEU A 223 11.62 19.70 4.18
CA LEU A 223 11.28 20.03 5.55
C LEU A 223 11.91 21.35 5.98
N PRO A 224 11.15 22.24 6.64
CA PRO A 224 11.70 23.47 7.17
C PRO A 224 12.71 23.14 8.28
N ASN A 225 13.82 23.87 8.32
CA ASN A 225 14.84 23.75 9.37
C ASN A 225 14.31 24.33 10.69
N ILE A 226 13.56 23.52 11.45
CA ILE A 226 13.00 23.88 12.75
C ILE A 226 13.74 23.08 13.82
N SER A 227 14.18 23.76 14.89
CA SER A 227 15.02 23.20 15.96
C SER A 227 14.44 22.00 16.72
N ASN A 228 13.14 21.72 16.57
CA ASN A 228 12.46 20.60 17.22
C ASN A 228 11.85 19.60 16.22
N ALA A 229 12.12 19.69 14.92
CA ALA A 229 11.56 18.74 13.96
C ALA A 229 12.22 17.35 14.14
N THR A 230 11.42 16.32 14.39
CA THR A 230 11.88 14.92 14.42
C THR A 230 11.23 14.14 13.27
N PRO A 231 11.64 14.39 12.01
CA PRO A 231 11.11 13.64 10.89
C PRO A 231 11.62 12.19 10.96
N VAL A 232 10.71 11.25 10.74
CA VAL A 232 10.99 9.83 10.66
C VAL A 232 10.77 9.40 9.21
N ALA A 233 11.84 9.01 8.52
CA ALA A 233 11.73 8.36 7.22
C ALA A 233 11.12 6.98 7.41
N VAL A 234 10.07 6.69 6.64
CA VAL A 234 9.41 5.39 6.61
C VAL A 234 9.81 4.73 5.31
N THR A 235 10.54 3.64 5.43
CA THR A 235 10.84 2.75 4.30
C THR A 235 10.25 1.39 4.53
N VAL A 236 9.79 0.81 3.44
CA VAL A 236 9.34 -0.57 3.38
C VAL A 236 10.35 -1.29 2.53
N ASP A 237 10.82 -2.42 3.05
CA ASP A 237 11.67 -3.32 2.28
C ASP A 237 10.83 -4.00 1.20
N ASP A 238 11.41 -4.21 0.02
CA ASP A 238 10.68 -4.77 -1.12
C ASP A 238 10.19 -6.20 -0.82
N SER A 239 10.89 -6.94 0.05
CA SER A 239 10.45 -8.26 0.53
C SER A 239 9.12 -8.23 1.30
N GLN A 240 8.91 -7.19 2.12
CA GLN A 240 7.66 -7.01 2.87
C GLN A 240 6.51 -6.63 1.94
N TRP A 241 6.82 -5.90 0.87
CA TRP A 241 5.84 -5.55 -0.15
C TRP A 241 5.43 -6.79 -0.96
N GLU A 242 6.38 -7.62 -1.37
CA GLU A 242 6.12 -8.88 -2.09
C GLU A 242 5.24 -9.84 -1.29
N GLU A 243 5.46 -9.98 0.02
CA GLU A 243 4.62 -10.83 0.89
C GLU A 243 3.14 -10.42 0.86
N VAL A 244 2.88 -9.12 0.72
CA VAL A 244 1.54 -8.53 0.79
C VAL A 244 0.83 -8.52 -0.57
N GLN A 245 1.56 -8.70 -1.67
CA GLN A 245 1.01 -8.73 -3.03
C GLN A 245 0.29 -10.04 -3.40
N TRP A 246 0.25 -11.04 -2.51
CA TRP A 246 -0.34 -12.34 -2.78
C TRP A 246 -1.81 -12.26 -3.28
N ASN A 247 -2.11 -13.00 -4.36
CA ASN A 247 -3.39 -13.11 -5.08
C ASN A 247 -4.00 -11.85 -5.75
N CYS A 248 -3.45 -10.65 -5.57
CA CYS A 248 -4.03 -9.48 -6.25
C CYS A 248 -3.60 -9.36 -7.71
N ASN A 249 -2.47 -9.95 -8.07
CA ASN A 249 -1.93 -9.88 -9.42
C ASN A 249 -2.60 -10.89 -10.37
N GLU A 250 -3.02 -12.07 -9.91
CA GLU A 250 -3.61 -13.10 -10.80
C GLU A 250 -4.92 -12.67 -11.46
N THR A 251 -5.72 -11.83 -10.79
CA THR A 251 -7.04 -11.44 -11.31
C THR A 251 -6.93 -10.38 -12.42
N GLU A 252 -5.96 -9.45 -12.33
CA GLU A 252 -5.74 -8.45 -13.39
C GLU A 252 -5.05 -9.06 -14.63
N TYR A 253 -4.15 -10.03 -14.45
CA TYR A 253 -3.49 -10.71 -15.58
C TYR A 253 -4.45 -11.58 -16.41
N GLN A 254 -5.54 -12.09 -15.81
CA GLN A 254 -6.59 -12.79 -16.58
C GLN A 254 -7.46 -11.83 -17.40
N ASP A 255 -7.77 -10.63 -16.90
CA ASP A 255 -8.64 -9.67 -17.60
C ASP A 255 -7.92 -8.99 -18.78
N ASP A 256 -6.62 -8.70 -18.66
CA ASP A 256 -5.81 -8.16 -19.76
C ASP A 256 -5.42 -9.21 -20.82
N GLY A 257 -5.30 -10.48 -20.41
CA GLY A 257 -5.13 -11.60 -21.34
C GLY A 257 -6.37 -11.81 -22.23
N LEU A 258 -7.57 -11.55 -21.69
CA LEU A 258 -8.82 -11.63 -22.43
C LEU A 258 -9.03 -10.44 -23.39
N LYS A 259 -8.56 -9.23 -23.03
CA LYS A 259 -8.64 -8.06 -23.93
C LYS A 259 -7.64 -8.07 -25.07
N LYS A 260 -6.47 -8.73 -24.92
CA LYS A 260 -5.50 -8.90 -26.01
C LYS A 260 -5.84 -10.02 -26.98
N ALA A 261 -6.66 -10.99 -26.58
CA ALA A 261 -7.06 -12.10 -27.45
C ALA A 261 -8.16 -11.72 -28.46
N ASP A 262 -8.83 -10.58 -28.30
CA ASP A 262 -9.87 -10.08 -29.21
C ASP A 262 -9.32 -9.14 -30.31
N THR A 263 -8.01 -8.92 -30.34
CA THR A 263 -7.29 -8.27 -31.45
C THR A 263 -6.32 -9.29 -32.07
N THR A 264 -6.88 -10.36 -32.61
CA THR A 264 -6.12 -11.41 -33.31
C THR A 264 -6.35 -11.25 -34.81
N ASP A 265 -5.26 -10.95 -35.52
CA ASP A 265 -4.87 -11.48 -36.82
C ASP A 265 -5.78 -11.29 -38.06
N GLU A 266 -5.74 -10.12 -38.72
CA GLU A 266 -5.96 -10.08 -40.18
C GLU A 266 -4.99 -9.20 -41.03
N ASP A 267 -4.15 -8.30 -40.48
CA ASP A 267 -3.34 -7.39 -41.34
C ASP A 267 -1.84 -7.30 -40.98
N ARG A 268 -1.09 -8.42 -41.02
CA ARG A 268 0.39 -8.37 -41.00
C ARG A 268 1.04 -9.38 -41.94
N GLU A 269 0.87 -9.13 -43.23
CA GLU A 269 1.87 -9.47 -44.24
C GLU A 269 2.10 -8.20 -45.07
N ASP A 270 3.05 -7.36 -44.65
CA ASP A 270 3.87 -6.58 -45.57
C ASP A 270 5.11 -6.07 -44.83
N ASP A 271 6.26 -6.46 -45.38
CA ASP A 271 7.61 -6.17 -44.94
C ASP A 271 7.88 -4.66 -44.92
N ASP A 272 8.14 -4.08 -43.74
CA ASP A 272 8.79 -2.78 -43.63
C ASP A 272 10.20 -2.93 -43.08
N ILE A 273 11.13 -3.16 -44.01
CA ILE A 273 12.57 -3.40 -43.80
C ILE A 273 13.35 -2.10 -43.47
N TYR A 274 12.63 -1.00 -43.22
CA TYR A 274 13.16 0.33 -42.90
C TYR A 274 12.69 0.90 -41.55
N ALA A 275 12.26 0.04 -40.61
CA ALA A 275 12.10 0.46 -39.22
C ALA A 275 13.50 0.65 -38.59
N TYR A 276 14.03 1.87 -38.71
CA TYR A 276 15.20 2.29 -37.95
C TYR A 276 14.94 2.09 -36.46
N GLU A 277 15.80 1.30 -35.82
CA GLU A 277 15.94 1.20 -34.36
C GLU A 277 16.43 2.56 -33.83
N ASP A 278 15.50 3.48 -33.60
CA ASP A 278 15.71 4.58 -32.66
C ASP A 278 14.36 5.03 -32.11
N GLU A 279 14.32 5.38 -30.82
CA GLU A 279 13.15 5.67 -29.98
C GLU A 279 12.63 4.50 -29.12
N GLU A 280 13.44 4.10 -28.13
CA GLU A 280 12.90 3.82 -26.79
C GLU A 280 12.19 5.09 -26.29
N ASP A 281 10.95 5.30 -26.73
CA ASP A 281 10.10 6.35 -26.20
C ASP A 281 9.87 6.07 -24.70
N PRO A 282 10.38 6.90 -23.77
CA PRO A 282 10.20 6.71 -22.33
C PRO A 282 8.72 6.81 -21.89
N SER A 283 7.81 7.09 -22.83
CA SER A 283 6.36 7.06 -22.64
C SER A 283 5.74 5.65 -22.68
N VAL A 284 6.45 4.65 -23.22
CA VAL A 284 5.93 3.28 -23.33
C VAL A 284 6.01 2.59 -21.97
N LYS A 285 4.86 2.45 -21.30
CA LYS A 285 4.70 1.73 -20.03
C LYS A 285 5.44 0.39 -20.07
N GLN A 286 6.53 0.24 -19.32
CA GLN A 286 7.26 -1.02 -19.28
C GLN A 286 6.55 -2.01 -18.37
N LYS A 287 6.63 -3.30 -18.70
CA LYS A 287 6.13 -4.40 -17.86
C LYS A 287 6.84 -4.32 -16.49
N GLY A 288 6.10 -3.96 -15.44
CA GLY A 288 6.62 -3.73 -14.09
C GLY A 288 6.66 -2.27 -13.62
N ASP A 289 6.11 -1.33 -14.39
CA ASP A 289 5.88 0.05 -13.92
C ASP A 289 4.56 0.17 -13.18
N TRP A 290 4.64 0.60 -11.92
CA TRP A 290 3.47 0.88 -11.10
C TRP A 290 2.81 2.17 -11.60
N THR A 291 1.77 2.00 -12.40
CA THR A 291 0.96 3.13 -12.89
C THR A 291 -0.47 2.99 -12.38
N GLY A 292 -1.14 4.12 -12.14
CA GLY A 292 -2.53 4.11 -11.66
C GLY A 292 -2.69 3.44 -10.29
N VAL A 293 -3.47 2.37 -10.25
CA VAL A 293 -3.93 1.72 -9.01
C VAL A 293 -2.79 1.08 -8.22
N ASP A 294 -1.82 0.44 -8.89
CA ASP A 294 -0.68 -0.20 -8.21
C ASP A 294 0.20 0.79 -7.48
N ARG A 295 0.40 1.96 -8.07
CA ARG A 295 1.13 3.06 -7.43
C ARG A 295 0.41 3.50 -6.16
N ASP A 296 -0.89 3.76 -6.27
CA ASP A 296 -1.71 4.20 -5.16
C ASP A 296 -1.80 3.11 -4.08
N ARG A 297 -1.73 1.82 -4.47
CA ARG A 297 -1.68 0.66 -3.58
C ARG A 297 -0.41 0.62 -2.74
N ARG A 298 0.77 0.84 -3.35
CA ARG A 298 2.05 0.93 -2.61
C ARG A 298 2.07 2.15 -1.69
N SER A 299 1.61 3.30 -2.18
CA SER A 299 1.45 4.50 -1.36
C SER A 299 0.57 4.21 -0.14
N ALA A 300 -0.59 3.59 -0.33
CA ALA A 300 -1.48 3.21 0.76
C ALA A 300 -0.81 2.28 1.78
N PHE A 301 -0.04 1.29 1.31
CA PHE A 301 0.71 0.38 2.18
C PHE A 301 1.72 1.11 3.07
N LEU A 302 2.53 2.00 2.48
CA LEU A 302 3.50 2.82 3.21
C LEU A 302 2.81 3.67 4.29
N ILE A 303 1.70 4.32 3.92
CA ILE A 303 0.96 5.21 4.80
C ILE A 303 0.33 4.42 5.96
N ILE A 304 -0.31 3.28 5.68
CA ILE A 304 -0.88 2.42 6.71
C ILE A 304 0.22 1.92 7.66
N GLY A 305 1.34 1.45 7.11
CA GLY A 305 2.49 0.99 7.90
C GLY A 305 3.03 2.06 8.83
N ALA A 306 3.22 3.29 8.33
CA ALA A 306 3.66 4.43 9.11
C ALA A 306 2.71 4.78 10.27
N LEU A 307 1.40 4.78 10.01
CA LEU A 307 0.41 5.12 11.02
C LEU A 307 0.20 4.00 12.06
N LYS A 308 0.37 2.73 11.66
CA LYS A 308 0.33 1.58 12.57
C LYS A 308 1.54 1.55 13.50
N SER A 309 2.75 1.82 13.02
CA SER A 309 3.96 1.79 13.85
C SER A 309 3.96 2.86 14.96
N GLU A 310 3.22 3.95 14.77
CA GLU A 310 2.99 5.00 15.78
C GLU A 310 1.83 4.65 16.74
N GLY A 311 1.08 3.57 16.50
CA GLY A 311 -0.10 3.20 17.28
C GLY A 311 -1.28 4.17 17.12
N ILE A 312 -1.36 4.88 15.98
CA ILE A 312 -2.49 5.77 15.67
C ILE A 312 -3.71 4.96 15.18
N LEU A 313 -3.45 3.85 14.47
CA LEU A 313 -4.47 3.00 13.85
C LEU A 313 -4.93 1.83 14.72
#